data_AF-A0A377ACG2-F1
#
_entry.id   AF-A0A377ACG2-F1
#
_cell.length_a   1.000
_cell.length_b   1.000
_cell.length_c   1.000
_cell.angle_alpha   90.00
_cell.angle_beta   90.00
_cell.angle_gamma   90.00
#
_symmetry.space_group_name_H-M   'P 1'
#
loop_
_entity.id
_entity.type
_entity.pdbx_description
1 polymer ?
#
loop_
_entity_poly.entity_id
_entity_poly.type
_entity_poly.pdbx_seq_one_letter_code
_entity_poly.pdbx_strand_id
1 'polypeptide(L)' 'MRTGCEPTRFGNEAKTIIHGDALAELKKIPAESVDLIFADPPYNIGKILMV' A
#
# COMPACT_ATOMS: atom_id res chain seq x y z
N MET A 1 11.20 12.54 -3.59
CA MET A 1 10.36 11.38 -3.96
C MET A 1 9.19 11.90 -4.79
N ARG A 2 8.86 11.27 -5.92
CA ARG A 2 7.72 11.71 -6.75
C ARG A 2 6.40 11.34 -6.05
N THR A 3 5.94 12.19 -5.15
CA THR A 3 4.65 12.08 -4.44
C THR A 3 3.49 12.56 -5.32
N GLY A 4 3.36 12.03 -6.54
CA GLY A 4 2.47 12.63 -7.54
C GLY A 4 1.80 11.66 -8.52
N CYS A 5 1.82 10.35 -8.25
CA CYS A 5 0.99 9.42 -9.01
C CYS A 5 -0.24 9.10 -8.16
N GLU A 6 -1.43 9.48 -8.63
CA GLU A 6 -2.70 9.11 -8.02
C GLU A 6 -2.82 7.59 -7.93
N PRO A 7 -3.34 7.04 -6.81
CA PRO A 7 -3.50 5.59 -6.66
C PRO A 7 -4.46 5.07 -7.72
N THR A 8 -4.08 3.99 -8.40
CA THR A 8 -4.97 3.33 -9.36
C THR A 8 -5.78 2.25 -8.65
N ARG A 9 -7.09 2.25 -8.84
CA ARG A 9 -8.01 1.27 -8.25
C ARG A 9 -8.51 0.31 -9.33
N PHE A 10 -8.50 -0.98 -9.02
CA PHE A 10 -9.01 -2.05 -9.87
C PHE A 10 -10.04 -2.87 -9.10
N GLY A 11 -11.05 -3.41 -9.79
CA GLY A 11 -12.09 -4.25 -9.19
C GLY A 11 -13.38 -3.49 -8.83
N ASN A 12 -14.05 -3.93 -7.77
CA ASN A 12 -15.33 -3.38 -7.32
C ASN A 12 -15.36 -3.20 -5.79
N GLU A 13 -16.50 -2.76 -5.25
CA GLU A 13 -16.66 -2.48 -3.82
C GLU A 13 -16.36 -3.68 -2.90
N ALA A 14 -16.67 -4.91 -3.34
CA ALA A 14 -16.41 -6.11 -2.54
C ALA A 14 -14.95 -6.55 -2.59
N LYS A 15 -14.24 -6.28 -3.69
CA LYS A 15 -12.84 -6.68 -3.92
C LYS A 15 -12.11 -5.61 -4.73
N THR A 16 -11.31 -4.78 -4.04
CA THR A 16 -10.54 -3.71 -4.66
C THR A 16 -9.05 -3.96 -4.52
N ILE A 17 -8.29 -3.75 -5.60
CA ILE A 17 -6.82 -3.66 -5.59
C ILE A 17 -6.44 -2.18 -5.72
N ILE A 18 -5.60 -1.69 -4.82
CA ILE A 18 -5.10 -0.32 -4.84
C ILE A 18 -3.59 -0.35 -5.14
N HIS A 19 -3.19 0.21 -6.27
CA HIS A 19 -1.78 0.36 -6.64
C HIS A 19 -1.33 1.79 -6.31
N GLY A 20 -0.53 1.94 -5.25
CA GLY A 20 -0.06 3.22 -4.74
C GLY A 20 0.82 3.07 -3.49
N ASP A 21 1.12 4.19 -2.83
CA ASP A 21 1.84 4.19 -1.55
C ASP A 21 0.95 3.60 -0.43
N ALA A 22 1.39 2.49 0.15
CA ALA A 22 0.59 1.75 1.13
C ALA A 22 0.26 2.59 2.37
N LEU A 23 1.18 3.43 2.85
CA LEU A 23 0.94 4.24 4.05
C LEU A 23 -0.02 5.39 3.80
N ALA A 24 0.02 5.99 2.61
CA ALA A 24 -0.94 7.02 2.20
C ALA A 24 -2.36 6.47 2.05
N GLU A 25 -2.51 5.28 1.47
CA GLU A 25 -3.82 4.66 1.25
C GLU A 25 -4.40 4.04 2.52
N LEU A 26 -3.58 3.39 3.37
CA LEU A 26 -4.03 2.84 4.65
C LEU A 26 -4.67 3.91 5.55
N LYS A 27 -4.17 5.16 5.52
CA LYS A 27 -4.74 6.29 6.28
C LYS A 27 -6.17 6.68 5.86
N LYS A 28 -6.62 6.26 4.68
CA LYS A 28 -7.98 6.56 4.17
C LYS A 28 -8.99 5.48 4.58
N ILE A 29 -8.53 4.34 5.07
CA ILE A 29 -9.39 3.25 5.53
C ILE A 29 -9.88 3.58 6.96
N PRO A 30 -11.16 3.34 7.29
CA PRO A 30 -11.67 3.55 8.64
C PRO A 30 -10.88 2.76 9.68
N ALA A 31 -10.71 3.34 10.87
CA ALA A 31 -10.11 2.63 11.99
C ALA A 31 -10.98 1.42 12.38
N GLU A 32 -10.32 0.36 12.89
CA GLU A 32 -11.00 -0.85 13.40
C GLU A 32 -11.93 -1.56 12.39
N SER A 33 -11.75 -1.32 11.07
CA SER A 33 -12.58 -1.93 10.02
C SER A 33 -11.93 -3.12 9.32
N VAL A 34 -10.83 -3.65 9.84
CA VAL A 34 -10.06 -4.73 9.22
C VAL A 34 -9.91 -5.89 10.21
N ASP A 35 -10.50 -7.04 9.87
CA ASP A 35 -10.47 -8.24 10.72
C ASP A 35 -9.14 -8.99 10.65
N LEU A 36 -8.49 -8.98 9.48
CA LEU A 36 -7.28 -9.76 9.22
C LEU A 36 -6.37 -9.05 8.22
N ILE A 37 -5.07 -9.02 8.52
CA ILE A 37 -4.03 -8.46 7.65
C ILE A 37 -3.01 -9.56 7.32
N PHE A 38 -2.77 -9.76 6.03
CA PHE A 38 -1.59 -10.47 5.54
C PHE A 38 -0.62 -9.46 4.97
N ALA A 39 0.62 -9.47 5.45
CA ALA A 39 1.66 -8.58 4.97
C ALA A 39 2.97 -9.35 4.84
N ASP A 40 3.57 -9.30 3.67
CA ASP A 40 4.95 -9.71 3.41
C ASP A 40 5.74 -8.49 2.91
N PRO A 41 6.15 -7.59 3.83
CA PRO A 41 6.76 -6.32 3.44
C PRO A 41 8.15 -6.54 2.82
N PRO A 42 8.64 -5.60 2.00
CA PRO A 42 10.01 -5.66 1.50
C PRO A 42 11.02 -5.50 2.65
N TYR A 43 11.72 -6.57 3.02
CA TYR A 43 12.70 -6.58 4.12
C TYR A 43 14.02 -5.86 3.81
N ASN A 44 14.23 -5.42 2.57
CA ASN A 44 15.53 -4.90 2.10
C ASN A 44 15.57 -3.36 1.98
N ILE A 45 14.68 -2.65 2.67
CA ILE A 45 14.67 -1.19 2.71
C ILE A 45 15.91 -0.71 3.47
N GLY A 46 16.91 -0.21 2.75
CA GLY A 46 18.17 0.31 3.29
C GLY A 46 19.43 -0.41 2.81
N LYS A 47 19.30 -1.56 2.13
CA LYS A 47 20.46 -2.17 1.48
C LYS A 47 20.65 -1.52 0.11
N ILE A 48 21.40 -0.42 0.11
CA ILE A 48 22.10 -0.01 -1.11
C ILE A 48 23.02 -1.18 -1.42
N LEU A 49 22.75 -1.92 -2.50
CA LEU A 49 23.82 -2.66 -3.14
C LEU A 49 24.80 -1.57 -3.61
N MET A 50 25.81 -1.25 -2.79
CA MET A 50 26.98 -0.54 -3.26
C MET A 50 27.71 -1.55 -4.14
N VAL A 51 27.35 -1.55 -5.41
CA VAL A 51 28.17 -2.04 -6.52
C VAL A 51 28.30 -0.91 -7.53
#